data_AF-A0A0G2UPF7-F1
#
_entry.id   AF-A0A0G2UPF7-F1
#
_cell.length_a   1.000
_cell.length_b   1.000
_cell.length_c   1.000
_cell.angle_alpha   90.00
_cell.angle_beta   90.00
_cell.angle_gamma   90.00
#
_symmetry.space_group_name_H-M   'P 1'
#
loop_
_entity.id
_entity.type
_entity.pdbx_description
1 polymer ?
#
loop_
_entity_poly.entity_id
_entity_poly.type
_entity_poly.pdbx_seq_one_letter_code
_entity_poly.pdbx_strand_id
1 'polypeptide(L)' 'REIRRYQKSTELLIRKLPFQRLVREIAQDFKTDLRFQSSAVMALQEASEAYLVGL' A
#
# COMPACT_ATOMS: atom_id res chain seq x y z
N ARG A 1 16.41 -8.77 -16.48
CA ARG A 1 17.22 -8.63 -15.23
C ARG A 1 16.37 -8.18 -14.04
N GLU A 2 15.34 -7.34 -14.27
CA GLU A 2 14.49 -6.77 -13.20
C GLU A 2 13.47 -7.76 -12.62
N ILE A 3 12.81 -8.58 -13.46
CA ILE A 3 11.83 -9.60 -12.99
C ILE A 3 12.44 -10.51 -11.91
N ARG A 4 13.62 -11.09 -12.18
CA ARG A 4 14.33 -11.95 -11.21
C ARG A 4 14.73 -11.22 -9.93
N ARG A 5 14.96 -9.90 -9.98
CA ARG A 5 15.26 -9.08 -8.80
C ARG A 5 14.01 -8.94 -7.94
N TYR A 6 12.91 -8.47 -8.53
CA TYR A 6 11.66 -8.21 -7.79
C TYR A 6 11.00 -9.49 -7.29
N GLN A 7 11.10 -10.60 -8.03
CA GLN A 7 10.62 -11.91 -7.58
C GLN A 7 11.43 -12.50 -6.41
N LYS A 8 12.67 -12.04 -6.19
CA LYS A 8 13.53 -12.52 -5.09
C LYS A 8 13.39 -11.67 -3.82
N SER A 9 12.96 -10.42 -3.95
CA SER A 9 12.74 -9.49 -2.82
C SER A 9 11.31 -9.53 -2.31
N THR A 10 11.11 -9.07 -1.08
CA THR A 10 9.79 -8.84 -0.47
C THR A 10 9.55 -7.37 -0.15
N GLU A 11 10.37 -6.49 -0.71
CA GLU A 11 10.22 -5.05 -0.54
C GLU A 11 8.94 -4.57 -1.23
N LEU A 12 8.22 -3.66 -0.57
CA LEU A 12 7.07 -2.99 -1.16
C LEU A 12 7.50 -2.20 -2.40
N LEU A 13 6.81 -2.44 -3.51
CA LEU A 13 7.08 -1.85 -4.81
C LEU A 13 6.54 -0.42 -4.92
N ILE A 14 5.46 -0.12 -4.18
CA ILE A 14 4.85 1.22 -4.15
C ILE A 14 5.49 2.05 -3.03
N ARG A 15 5.77 3.32 -3.32
CA ARG A 15 6.32 4.25 -2.31
C ARG A 15 5.29 4.50 -1.20
N LYS A 16 5.73 4.39 0.06
CA LYS A 16 4.86 4.51 1.25
C LYS A 16 4.11 5.84 1.36
N LEU A 17 4.78 6.98 1.12
CA LEU A 17 4.15 8.30 1.31
C LEU A 17 3.00 8.56 0.31
N PRO A 18 3.17 8.35 -1.01
CA PRO A 18 2.06 8.41 -1.95
C PRO A 18 0.92 7.44 -1.61
N PHE A 19 1.23 6.19 -1.25
CA PHE A 19 0.21 5.20 -0.86
C PHE A 19 -0.59 5.66 0.36
N GLN A 20 0.09 6.16 1.40
CA GLN A 20 -0.57 6.71 2.59
C GLN A 20 -1.47 7.91 2.26
N ARG A 21 -1.07 8.78 1.33
CA ARG A 21 -1.91 9.92 0.89
C ARG A 21 -3.18 9.42 0.21
N LEU A 22 -3.06 8.45 -0.69
CA LEU A 22 -4.20 7.83 -1.37
C LEU A 22 -5.16 7.17 -0.40
N VAL A 23 -4.65 6.40 0.58
CA VAL A 23 -5.49 5.81 1.64
C VAL A 23 -6.29 6.87 2.39
N ARG A 24 -5.67 8.02 2.70
CA ARG A 24 -6.35 9.12 3.42
C ARG A 24 -7.36 9.85 2.55
N GLU A 25 -7.04 10.07 1.28
CA GLU A 25 -7.94 10.68 0.30
C GLU A 25 -9.23 9.86 0.19
N ILE A 26 -9.11 8.55 -0.06
CA ILE A 26 -10.27 7.65 -0.16
C ILE A 26 -11.04 7.60 1.16
N ALA A 27 -10.35 7.50 2.30
CA ALA A 27 -11.01 7.41 3.60
C ALA A 27 -11.81 8.67 3.96
N GLN A 28 -11.36 9.84 3.50
CA GLN A 28 -12.03 11.13 3.75
C GLN A 28 -13.44 11.16 3.15
N ASP A 29 -13.67 10.46 2.03
CA ASP A 29 -14.99 10.35 1.39
C ASP A 29 -16.00 9.58 2.25
N PHE A 30 -15.52 8.71 3.15
CA PHE A 30 -16.38 7.94 4.06
C PHE A 30 -16.56 8.61 5.41
N LYS A 31 -15.48 9.17 5.98
CA LYS A 31 -15.51 9.86 7.26
C LYS A 31 -14.33 10.81 7.41
N THR A 32 -14.64 12.06 7.73
CA THR A 32 -13.64 13.09 8.01
C THR A 32 -12.90 12.80 9.31
N ASP A 33 -11.64 13.25 9.40
CA ASP A 33 -10.78 13.20 10.60
C ASP A 33 -10.43 11.79 11.11
N LEU A 34 -10.48 10.78 10.23
CA LEU A 34 -10.00 9.43 10.55
C LEU A 34 -8.48 9.41 10.82
N ARG A 35 -8.10 8.76 11.92
CA ARG A 35 -6.71 8.45 12.24
C ARG A 35 -6.44 6.99 11.94
N PHE A 36 -5.31 6.76 11.28
CA PHE A 36 -4.84 5.41 10.97
C PHE A 36 -3.65 5.06 11.86
N GLN A 37 -3.66 3.83 12.38
CA GLN A 37 -2.46 3.22 12.93
C GLN A 37 -1.45 3.01 11.80
N SER A 38 -0.15 3.09 12.11
CA SER A 38 0.91 2.82 11.11
C SER A 38 0.82 1.40 10.56
N SER A 39 0.50 0.42 11.40
CA SER A 39 0.28 -0.98 11.03
C SER A 39 -0.90 -1.16 10.07
N ALA A 40 -1.98 -0.39 10.23
CA ALA A 40 -3.15 -0.47 9.35
C ALA A 40 -2.82 -0.02 7.92
N VAL A 41 -2.05 1.07 7.77
CA VAL A 41 -1.61 1.54 6.44
C VAL A 41 -0.68 0.52 5.78
N MET A 42 0.21 -0.11 6.56
CA MET A 42 1.09 -1.17 6.06
C MET A 42 0.30 -2.40 5.59
N ALA A 43 -0.68 -2.85 6.38
CA ALA A 43 -1.52 -3.99 6.01
C ALA A 43 -2.32 -3.74 4.71
N LEU A 44 -2.86 -2.52 4.56
CA LEU A 44 -3.53 -2.12 3.31
C LEU A 44 -2.57 -2.17 2.12
N GLN A 45 -1.32 -1.75 2.29
CA GLN A 45 -0.33 -1.76 1.22
C GLN A 45 0.07 -3.18 0.83
N GLU A 46 0.37 -4.03 1.81
CA GLU A 46 0.71 -5.44 1.58
C GLU A 46 -0.41 -6.17 0.82
N ALA A 47 -1.67 -6.01 1.26
CA ALA A 47 -2.81 -6.63 0.59
C ALA A 47 -3.01 -6.10 -0.83
N SER A 48 -2.86 -4.79 -1.04
CA SER A 48 -3.03 -4.17 -2.36
C SER A 48 -1.96 -4.61 -3.34
N GLU A 49 -0.69 -4.65 -2.94
CA GLU A 49 0.40 -5.10 -3.81
C GLU A 49 0.31 -6.60 -4.10
N ALA A 50 -0.05 -7.42 -3.11
CA ALA A 50 -0.29 -8.85 -3.31
C ALA A 50 -1.43 -9.08 -4.32
N TYR A 51 -2.51 -8.32 -4.23
CA TYR A 51 -3.62 -8.38 -5.19
C TYR A 51 -3.16 -7.96 -6.59
N LEU A 52 -2.48 -6.83 -6.74
CA LEU A 52 -2.04 -6.31 -8.05
C LEU A 52 -1.03 -7.21 -8.75
N VAL A 53 -0.17 -7.90 -8.02
CA VAL A 53 0.81 -8.86 -8.58
C VAL A 53 0.16 -10.22 -8.89
N GLY A 54 -0.91 -10.58 -8.18
CA GLY A 54 -1.65 -11.83 -8.37
C GLY A 54 -2.70 -11.83 -9.49
N LEU A 55 -3.00 -10.67 -10.08
CA LEU A 55 -3.85 -10.51 -11.27
C LEU A 55 -3.13 -10.97 -12.54
#